data_AF-A0A2V8XUN5-F1
#
_entry.id   AF-A0A2V8XUN5-F1
#
_cell.length_a   1.000
_cell.length_b   1.000
_cell.length_c   1.000
_cell.angle_alpha   90.00
_cell.angle_beta   90.00
_cell.angle_gamma   90.00
#
_symmetry.space_group_name_H-M   'P 1'
#
loop_
_entity.id
_entity.type
_entity.pdbx_description
1 polymer ?
#
loop_
_entity_poly.entity_id
_entity_poly.type
_entity_poly.pdbx_seq_one_letter_code
_entity_poly.pdbx_strand_id
1 'polypeptide(L)'
;MTTAGSFDAPIEIFGGLVTDMSPADLPHGVSPDCQDVIFSNGGVATRPGMQALFGPLAGNPTVNYVKTYETLNATLRTMALDANGVLYKETTPGTLASIASGLAASAYANSTTLFGREYLAISDGKTGNDLPRQYDDTNFDRVSQSGPGAGPTVIDENVIVAITASPNGATQPAAAAIAASPNGATENGFLITITTSAAHGLSAGQSVTIAGVGVAGYNGTFPVVSVPTTTQFTYIAGASGLAASGGGTAASATATIQTTAAHGFVAGQLVTTSGIGVAGYNGTFAVTAVPDSTHFTFTATTGGLGASGGGTAAAAGSVSPGVHQVCVIFQTRQGYLTKPSPATSWTASGGKRAVVTNIPTGPSNVVGRILCFAGAGGASFFYTGSGSTLFSGNMVISDNTTTSIT
;
A
#
# COMPACT_ATOMS: atom_id res chain seq x y z
N MET A 1 36.23 -56.33 31.54
CA MET A 1 37.23 -55.27 31.80
C MET A 1 36.83 -54.69 33.13
N THR A 2 37.55 -55.03 34.20
CA THR A 2 37.19 -54.69 35.58
C THR A 2 37.47 -53.21 35.86
N THR A 3 36.47 -52.52 36.39
CA THR A 3 36.62 -51.13 36.85
C THR A 3 37.37 -51.17 38.19
N ALA A 4 38.34 -50.28 38.40
CA ALA A 4 39.09 -50.27 39.65
C ALA A 4 38.14 -50.11 40.86
N GLY A 5 38.13 -51.09 41.77
CA GLY A 5 37.22 -51.15 42.92
C GLY A 5 36.04 -52.12 42.80
N SER A 6 35.85 -52.83 41.67
CA SER A 6 34.82 -53.86 41.52
C SER A 6 35.37 -55.29 41.68
N PHE A 7 34.62 -56.18 42.33
CA PHE A 7 34.86 -57.62 42.32
C PHE A 7 34.04 -58.31 41.23
N ASP A 8 34.68 -59.17 40.44
CA ASP A 8 33.97 -60.04 39.48
C ASP A 8 33.26 -61.16 40.26
N ALA A 9 31.94 -61.22 40.16
CA ALA A 9 31.13 -62.30 40.72
C ALA A 9 30.51 -63.13 39.59
N PRO A 10 30.71 -64.47 39.56
CA PRO A 10 30.08 -65.34 38.57
C PRO A 10 28.55 -65.38 38.79
N ILE A 11 27.78 -65.23 37.70
CA ILE A 11 26.32 -65.47 37.73
C ILE A 11 26.13 -66.99 37.63
N GLU A 12 25.91 -67.63 38.78
CA GLU A 12 25.68 -69.08 38.86
C GLU A 12 24.19 -69.47 38.83
N ILE A 13 23.28 -68.51 39.10
CA ILE A 13 21.83 -68.72 39.15
C ILE A 13 21.12 -67.54 38.45
N PHE A 14 20.15 -67.83 37.59
CA PHE A 14 19.23 -66.82 37.01
C PHE A 14 18.06 -66.59 37.99
N GLY A 15 18.00 -65.40 38.60
CA GLY A 15 16.90 -64.97 39.47
C GLY A 15 16.06 -63.84 38.85
N GLY A 16 14.95 -63.49 39.52
CA GLY A 16 14.01 -62.43 39.11
C GLY A 16 13.97 -61.25 40.09
N LEU A 17 12.96 -60.38 39.93
CA LEU A 17 12.66 -59.28 40.84
C LEU A 17 12.11 -59.81 42.18
N VAL A 18 12.66 -59.34 43.29
CA VAL A 18 12.19 -59.65 44.65
C VAL A 18 11.88 -58.34 45.37
N THR A 19 10.59 -58.08 45.62
CA THR A 19 10.09 -56.85 46.26
C THR A 19 9.95 -56.95 47.77
N ASP A 20 9.97 -58.18 48.31
CA ASP A 20 9.49 -58.47 49.67
C ASP A 20 10.62 -58.76 50.67
N MET A 21 11.87 -58.48 50.28
CA MET A 21 13.06 -58.70 51.08
C MET A 21 13.97 -57.47 51.03
N SER A 22 14.61 -57.13 52.14
CA SER A 22 15.56 -56.02 52.20
C SER A 22 16.69 -56.23 51.17
N PRO A 23 17.11 -55.19 50.43
CA PRO A 23 18.20 -55.31 49.46
C PRO A 23 19.50 -55.90 50.02
N ALA A 24 19.76 -55.71 51.31
CA ALA A 24 20.94 -56.23 51.99
C ALA A 24 20.89 -57.75 52.23
N ASP A 25 19.70 -58.35 52.20
CA ASP A 25 19.46 -59.77 52.50
C ASP A 25 19.24 -60.61 51.23
N LEU A 26 19.33 -59.98 50.05
CA LEU A 26 19.07 -60.65 48.78
C LEU A 26 20.21 -61.60 48.39
N PRO A 27 19.90 -62.87 48.05
CA PRO A 27 20.91 -63.81 47.58
C PRO A 27 21.50 -63.41 46.22
N HIS A 28 22.67 -63.95 45.89
CA HIS A 28 23.31 -63.71 44.60
C HIS A 28 22.41 -64.15 43.43
N GLY A 29 22.27 -63.28 42.42
CA GLY A 29 21.49 -63.56 41.20
C GLY A 29 20.04 -63.08 41.20
N VAL A 30 19.53 -62.51 42.31
CA VAL A 30 18.22 -61.83 42.36
C VAL A 30 18.36 -60.32 42.50
N SER A 31 17.40 -59.56 41.97
CA SER A 31 17.41 -58.09 42.03
C SER A 31 16.37 -57.59 43.04
N PRO A 32 16.70 -56.60 43.89
CA PRO A 32 15.69 -55.85 44.63
C PRO A 32 14.82 -55.04 43.66
N ASP A 33 13.78 -54.38 44.18
CA ASP A 33 13.11 -53.30 43.46
C ASP A 33 14.07 -52.12 43.27
N CYS A 34 14.83 -52.17 42.17
CA CYS A 34 15.77 -51.13 41.81
C CYS A 34 15.04 -49.98 41.12
N GLN A 35 14.54 -49.04 41.91
CA GLN A 35 14.00 -47.78 41.41
C GLN A 35 15.16 -46.84 41.01
N ASP A 36 14.99 -46.08 39.93
CA ASP A 36 15.94 -45.04 39.46
C ASP A 36 17.38 -45.47 39.14
N VAL A 37 17.57 -46.70 38.62
CA VAL A 37 18.85 -47.15 38.06
C VAL A 37 18.73 -47.59 36.59
N ILE A 38 19.87 -47.70 35.91
CA ILE A 38 20.05 -48.30 34.60
C ILE A 38 21.08 -49.42 34.74
N PHE A 39 20.71 -50.61 34.26
CA PHE A 39 21.65 -51.71 34.10
C PHE A 39 22.37 -51.59 32.76
N SER A 40 23.69 -51.72 32.79
CA SER A 40 24.58 -51.80 31.64
C SER A 40 25.34 -53.13 31.69
N ASN A 41 26.03 -53.50 30.61
CA ASN A 41 26.75 -54.78 30.60
C ASN A 41 27.85 -54.77 31.67
N GLY A 42 27.65 -55.54 32.75
CA GLY A 42 28.58 -55.63 33.88
C GLY A 42 28.51 -54.49 34.90
N GLY A 43 27.44 -53.69 34.94
CA GLY A 43 27.33 -52.60 35.92
C GLY A 43 25.94 -52.01 36.10
N VAL A 44 25.73 -51.37 37.26
CA VAL A 44 24.53 -50.59 37.57
C VAL A 44 24.93 -49.11 37.71
N ALA A 45 24.15 -48.21 37.12
CA ALA A 45 24.34 -46.77 37.24
C ALA A 45 23.03 -46.13 37.70
N THR A 46 23.08 -45.01 38.41
CA THR A 46 21.89 -44.19 38.68
C THR A 46 21.32 -43.70 37.35
N ARG A 47 20.01 -43.79 37.16
CA ARG A 47 19.34 -43.20 36.00
C ARG A 47 19.66 -41.70 35.98
N PRO A 48 20.00 -41.09 34.83
CA PRO A 48 20.14 -39.65 34.75
C PRO A 48 18.89 -39.00 35.36
N GLY A 49 19.08 -38.21 36.42
CA GLY A 49 17.99 -37.46 37.04
C GLY A 49 17.39 -36.47 36.05
N MET A 50 16.30 -35.80 36.42
CA MET A 50 15.76 -34.74 35.57
C MET A 50 16.82 -33.65 35.38
N GLN A 51 17.26 -33.45 34.14
CA GLN A 51 18.12 -32.34 33.79
C GLN A 51 17.25 -31.15 33.37
N ALA A 52 17.46 -29.99 34.01
CA ALA A 52 16.82 -28.77 33.57
C ALA A 52 17.33 -28.41 32.17
N LEU A 53 16.42 -28.37 31.20
CA LEU A 53 16.74 -27.99 29.81
C LEU A 53 17.06 -26.48 29.71
N PHE A 54 16.49 -25.67 30.59
CA PHE A 54 16.65 -24.22 30.62
C PHE A 54 17.25 -23.77 31.95
N GLY A 55 18.02 -22.68 31.94
CA GLY A 55 18.46 -22.00 33.15
C GLY A 55 17.29 -21.39 33.94
N PRO A 56 17.52 -20.99 35.21
CA PRO A 56 16.46 -20.41 36.03
C PRO A 56 15.93 -19.11 35.41
N LEU A 57 14.61 -18.95 35.40
CA LEU A 57 13.98 -17.69 35.03
C LEU A 57 14.26 -16.63 36.11
N ALA A 58 14.35 -15.36 35.70
CA ALA A 58 14.65 -14.26 36.60
C ALA A 58 13.60 -14.16 37.73
N GLY A 59 14.05 -14.20 38.98
CA GLY A 59 13.18 -14.19 40.16
C GLY A 59 12.58 -15.56 40.53
N ASN A 60 12.98 -16.63 39.84
CA ASN A 60 12.51 -18.00 40.05
C ASN A 60 10.97 -18.16 40.14
N PRO A 61 10.19 -17.56 39.22
CA PRO A 61 8.74 -17.70 39.22
C PRO A 61 8.31 -19.12 38.87
N THR A 62 7.12 -19.50 39.34
CA THR A 62 6.44 -20.71 38.86
C THR A 62 6.16 -20.58 37.37
N VAL A 63 6.39 -21.66 36.61
CA VAL A 63 5.97 -21.74 35.21
C VAL A 63 4.56 -22.29 35.16
N ASN A 64 3.62 -21.47 34.72
CA ASN A 64 2.18 -21.79 34.73
C ASN A 64 1.70 -22.41 33.41
N TYR A 65 2.48 -22.31 32.34
CA TYR A 65 2.18 -22.94 31.06
C TYR A 65 3.47 -23.24 30.30
N VAL A 66 3.51 -24.40 29.65
CA VAL A 66 4.60 -24.84 28.77
C VAL A 66 3.98 -25.53 27.55
N LYS A 67 4.55 -25.29 26.38
CA LYS A 67 4.12 -25.90 25.12
C LYS A 67 5.28 -25.99 24.14
N THR A 68 5.23 -26.99 23.26
CA THR A 68 6.02 -26.98 22.01
C THR A 68 5.13 -26.50 20.87
N TYR A 69 5.59 -25.49 20.13
CA TYR A 69 4.92 -25.00 18.92
C TYR A 69 5.83 -25.15 17.70
N GLU A 70 5.21 -25.24 16.53
CA GLU A 70 5.88 -25.35 15.24
C GLU A 70 5.84 -24.02 14.51
N THR A 71 6.99 -23.55 14.03
CA THR A 71 7.09 -22.34 13.18
C THR A 71 6.68 -22.64 11.73
N LEU A 72 6.54 -21.60 10.91
CA LEU A 72 6.25 -21.76 9.47
C LEU A 72 7.30 -22.62 8.73
N ASN A 73 8.54 -22.66 9.24
CA ASN A 73 9.64 -23.46 8.69
C ASN A 73 9.75 -24.85 9.34
N ALA A 74 8.67 -25.35 9.95
CA ALA A 74 8.62 -26.65 10.64
C ALA A 74 9.63 -26.81 11.79
N THR A 75 10.16 -25.71 12.32
CA THR A 75 11.05 -25.75 13.48
C THR A 75 10.22 -25.80 14.75
N LEU A 76 10.43 -26.83 15.58
CA LEU A 76 9.82 -26.96 16.89
C LEU A 76 10.56 -26.09 17.91
N ARG A 77 9.82 -25.32 18.71
CA ARG A 77 10.36 -24.46 19.77
C ARG A 77 9.55 -24.63 21.04
N THR A 78 10.20 -24.52 22.19
CA THR A 78 9.52 -24.43 23.49
C THR A 78 9.00 -23.01 23.72
N MET A 79 7.80 -22.91 24.29
CA MET A 79 7.20 -21.68 24.79
C MET A 79 6.80 -21.88 26.24
N ALA A 80 7.01 -20.86 27.08
CA ALA A 80 6.67 -20.91 28.50
C ALA A 80 6.07 -19.59 28.99
N LEU A 81 5.08 -19.65 29.87
CA LEU A 81 4.52 -18.49 30.57
C LEU A 81 4.79 -18.64 32.06
N ASP A 82 5.41 -17.64 32.66
CA ASP A 82 5.67 -17.61 34.10
C ASP A 82 4.55 -16.91 34.90
N ALA A 83 4.57 -17.10 36.22
CA ALA A 83 3.63 -16.49 37.14
C ALA A 83 3.80 -14.97 37.29
N ASN A 84 4.86 -14.38 36.76
CA ASN A 84 5.04 -12.92 36.70
C ASN A 84 4.39 -12.30 35.46
N GLY A 85 3.78 -13.11 34.57
CA GLY A 85 3.15 -12.63 33.35
C GLY A 85 4.14 -12.34 32.23
N VAL A 86 5.27 -13.08 32.19
CA VAL A 86 6.23 -13.02 31.09
C VAL A 86 6.12 -14.29 30.26
N LEU A 87 5.91 -14.11 28.96
CA LEU A 87 5.87 -15.18 27.96
C LEU A 87 7.24 -15.27 27.30
N TYR A 88 7.79 -16.47 27.19
CA TYR A 88 9.11 -16.75 26.62
C TYR A 88 9.00 -17.71 25.45
N LYS A 89 9.94 -17.61 24.51
CA LYS A 89 10.22 -18.65 23.51
C LYS A 89 11.66 -19.13 23.62
N GLU A 90 11.87 -20.34 23.19
CA GLU A 90 13.19 -20.86 22.88
C GLU A 90 13.70 -20.26 21.56
N THR A 91 14.82 -19.54 21.62
CA THR A 91 15.46 -18.92 20.44
C THR A 91 16.44 -19.87 19.78
N THR A 92 17.22 -20.57 20.60
CA THR A 92 18.13 -21.66 20.26
C THR A 92 17.98 -22.75 21.32
N PRO A 93 18.33 -24.02 21.02
CA PRO A 93 18.21 -25.11 21.98
C PRO A 93 18.76 -24.74 23.37
N GLY A 94 17.90 -24.83 24.39
CA GLY A 94 18.24 -24.53 25.79
C GLY A 94 18.29 -23.05 26.17
N THR A 95 17.97 -22.11 25.26
CA THR A 95 17.99 -20.66 25.52
C THR A 95 16.62 -20.03 25.33
N LEU A 96 16.07 -19.47 26.40
CA LEU A 96 14.80 -18.73 26.38
C LEU A 96 15.02 -17.22 26.22
N ALA A 97 14.15 -16.58 25.46
CA ALA A 97 14.04 -15.13 25.36
C ALA A 97 12.58 -14.69 25.57
N SER A 98 12.38 -13.49 26.14
CA SER A 98 11.06 -12.93 26.35
C SER A 98 10.41 -12.54 25.02
N ILE A 99 9.14 -12.93 24.85
CA ILE A 99 8.24 -12.53 23.77
C ILE A 99 7.43 -11.31 24.19
N ALA A 100 6.88 -11.37 25.40
CA ALA A 100 5.98 -10.35 25.95
C ALA A 100 6.10 -10.34 27.47
N SER A 101 5.97 -9.15 28.05
CA SER A 101 5.90 -8.93 29.50
C SER A 101 4.64 -8.14 29.86
N GLY A 102 4.21 -8.21 31.11
CA GLY A 102 3.05 -7.46 31.60
C GLY A 102 1.72 -8.11 31.24
N LEU A 103 1.73 -9.41 30.90
CA LEU A 103 0.51 -10.21 30.97
C LEU A 103 0.05 -10.30 32.44
N ALA A 104 -1.21 -10.67 32.66
CA ALA A 104 -1.73 -10.79 34.02
C ALA A 104 -0.87 -11.74 34.86
N ALA A 105 -0.50 -11.32 36.07
CA ALA A 105 0.27 -12.16 36.99
C ALA A 105 -0.53 -13.41 37.37
N SER A 106 0.17 -14.50 37.63
CA SER A 106 -0.38 -15.83 37.92
C SER A 106 -1.36 -16.35 36.85
N ALA A 107 -1.23 -15.88 35.61
CA ALA A 107 -2.05 -16.37 34.51
C ALA A 107 -1.61 -17.77 34.07
N TYR A 108 -2.58 -18.52 33.55
CA TYR A 108 -2.42 -19.77 32.82
C TYR A 108 -2.72 -19.53 31.36
N ALA A 109 -2.24 -20.40 30.48
CA ALA A 109 -2.59 -20.36 29.07
C ALA A 109 -2.98 -21.74 28.55
N ASN A 110 -3.82 -21.74 27.51
CA ASN A 110 -4.06 -22.90 26.65
C ASN A 110 -3.88 -22.43 25.21
N SER A 111 -3.35 -23.29 24.35
CA SER A 111 -2.93 -22.89 23.03
C SER A 111 -2.98 -24.01 22.00
N THR A 112 -2.91 -23.61 20.74
CA THR A 112 -2.77 -24.51 19.61
C THR A 112 -1.96 -23.86 18.50
N THR A 113 -1.16 -24.67 17.79
CA THR A 113 -0.40 -24.24 16.63
C THR A 113 -1.20 -24.53 15.36
N LEU A 114 -1.40 -23.53 14.52
CA LEU A 114 -1.92 -23.72 13.15
C LEU A 114 -1.10 -22.87 12.17
N PHE A 115 -0.73 -23.46 11.03
CA PHE A 115 -0.06 -22.76 9.92
C PHE A 115 1.20 -21.98 10.35
N GLY A 116 2.00 -22.54 11.27
CA GLY A 116 3.21 -21.89 11.77
C GLY A 116 2.97 -20.74 12.76
N ARG A 117 1.74 -20.60 13.29
CA ARG A 117 1.35 -19.58 14.26
C ARG A 117 0.76 -20.22 15.51
N GLU A 118 1.18 -19.74 16.67
CA GLU A 118 0.64 -20.16 17.95
C GLU A 118 -0.52 -19.27 18.35
N TYR A 119 -1.69 -19.86 18.62
CA TYR A 119 -2.87 -19.17 19.12
C TYR A 119 -3.04 -19.47 20.60
N LEU A 120 -3.11 -18.42 21.44
CA LEU A 120 -3.13 -18.54 22.90
C LEU A 120 -4.39 -17.91 23.48
N ALA A 121 -5.03 -18.61 24.41
CA ALA A 121 -6.03 -18.07 25.31
C ALA A 121 -5.44 -18.04 26.73
N ILE A 122 -5.45 -16.86 27.35
CA ILE A 122 -4.85 -16.63 28.67
C ILE A 122 -5.98 -16.42 29.68
N SER A 123 -5.86 -17.04 30.85
CA SER A 123 -6.89 -17.05 31.89
C SER A 123 -6.28 -17.02 33.29
N ASP A 124 -7.09 -16.75 34.31
CA ASP A 124 -6.72 -16.92 35.72
C ASP A 124 -7.07 -18.34 36.24
N GLY A 125 -7.36 -19.28 35.34
CA GLY A 125 -7.86 -20.62 35.65
C GLY A 125 -9.38 -20.70 35.90
N LYS A 126 -10.09 -19.56 35.92
CA LYS A 126 -11.56 -19.48 36.00
C LYS A 126 -12.16 -18.77 34.79
N THR A 127 -11.64 -17.61 34.43
CA THR A 127 -12.10 -16.77 33.33
C THR A 127 -10.93 -16.24 32.51
N GLY A 128 -11.20 -15.87 31.26
CA GLY A 128 -10.21 -15.20 30.41
C GLY A 128 -9.86 -13.83 30.99
N ASN A 129 -8.56 -13.57 31.21
CA ASN A 129 -8.05 -12.32 31.76
C ASN A 129 -7.22 -11.52 30.73
N ASP A 130 -7.09 -12.03 29.50
CA ASP A 130 -6.57 -11.31 28.34
C ASP A 130 -7.40 -11.66 27.09
N LEU A 131 -7.29 -10.82 26.07
CA LEU A 131 -7.82 -11.10 24.74
C LEU A 131 -7.01 -12.24 24.10
N PRO A 132 -7.63 -13.15 23.33
CA PRO A 132 -6.89 -14.20 22.63
C PRO A 132 -5.76 -13.63 21.78
N ARG A 133 -4.59 -14.25 21.89
CA ARG A 133 -3.32 -13.82 21.28
C ARG A 133 -2.89 -14.77 20.19
N GLN A 134 -2.05 -14.27 19.30
CA GLN A 134 -1.40 -15.05 18.27
C GLN A 134 0.07 -14.65 18.15
N TYR A 135 0.92 -15.64 17.91
CA TYR A 135 2.37 -15.47 17.82
C TYR A 135 2.93 -16.16 16.58
N ASP A 136 3.61 -15.42 15.70
CA ASP A 136 4.16 -15.90 14.42
C ASP A 136 5.69 -16.11 14.46
N ASP A 137 6.24 -16.44 15.63
CA ASP A 137 7.68 -16.48 15.92
C ASP A 137 8.38 -15.10 15.89
N THR A 138 7.66 -14.01 15.60
CA THR A 138 8.22 -12.64 15.64
C THR A 138 7.34 -11.67 16.41
N ASN A 139 6.04 -11.67 16.12
CA ASN A 139 5.06 -10.68 16.54
C ASN A 139 4.03 -11.32 17.44
N PHE A 140 3.78 -10.68 18.59
CA PHE A 140 2.76 -11.11 19.55
C PHE A 140 1.56 -10.17 19.50
N ASP A 141 0.53 -10.58 18.77
CA ASP A 141 -0.61 -9.74 18.43
C ASP A 141 -1.92 -10.33 18.94
N ARG A 142 -2.97 -9.52 18.96
CA ARG A 142 -4.34 -10.00 19.25
C ARG A 142 -4.88 -10.80 18.06
N VAL A 143 -5.73 -11.79 18.35
CA VAL A 143 -6.51 -12.47 17.31
C VAL A 143 -7.63 -11.56 16.82
N SER A 144 -8.40 -10.99 17.76
CA SER A 144 -9.43 -10.01 17.44
C SER A 144 -8.81 -8.62 17.25
N GLN A 145 -9.26 -7.92 16.23
CA GLN A 145 -8.78 -6.58 15.90
C GLN A 145 -9.95 -5.61 15.92
N SER A 146 -9.78 -4.52 16.68
CA SER A 146 -10.75 -3.44 16.71
C SER A 146 -10.58 -2.53 15.49
N GLY A 147 -11.70 -2.03 14.98
CA GLY A 147 -11.71 -0.96 13.99
C GLY A 147 -11.22 0.38 14.54
N PRO A 148 -11.02 1.38 13.67
CA PRO A 148 -10.76 2.74 14.13
C PRO A 148 -11.93 3.28 14.96
N GLY A 149 -11.63 4.03 16.03
CA GLY A 149 -12.64 4.56 16.95
C GLY A 149 -13.42 5.77 16.43
N ALA A 150 -12.91 6.46 15.41
CA ALA A 150 -13.51 7.64 14.80
C ALA A 150 -13.32 7.58 13.27
N GLY A 151 -14.23 8.20 12.52
CA GLY A 151 -14.08 8.37 11.08
C GLY A 151 -13.23 9.60 10.71
N PRO A 152 -12.81 9.71 9.44
CA PRO A 152 -12.00 10.82 8.98
C PRO A 152 -12.85 12.09 8.77
N THR A 153 -12.22 13.24 8.61
CA THR A 153 -12.90 14.48 8.17
C THR A 153 -12.74 14.64 6.68
N VAL A 154 -13.82 14.98 5.96
CA VAL A 154 -13.78 15.13 4.49
C VAL A 154 -14.37 16.47 4.09
N ILE A 155 -13.70 17.16 3.19
CA ILE A 155 -14.17 18.40 2.56
C ILE A 155 -13.91 18.34 1.05
N ASP A 156 -14.61 19.18 0.30
CA ASP A 156 -14.23 19.43 -1.09
C ASP A 156 -12.87 20.14 -1.14
N GLU A 157 -12.05 19.74 -2.09
CA GLU A 157 -10.83 20.48 -2.37
C GLU A 157 -11.16 21.91 -2.84
N ASN A 158 -10.44 22.88 -2.28
CA ASN A 158 -10.61 24.28 -2.60
C ASN A 158 -9.31 24.91 -3.11
N VAL A 159 -8.72 24.32 -4.16
CA VAL A 159 -7.61 24.94 -4.89
C VAL A 159 -8.19 25.71 -6.07
N ILE A 160 -8.32 27.03 -5.88
CA ILE A 160 -8.77 27.98 -6.91
C ILE A 160 -7.75 29.12 -6.93
N VAL A 161 -7.13 29.36 -8.08
CA VAL A 161 -6.10 30.40 -8.25
C VAL A 161 -6.54 31.34 -9.36
N ALA A 162 -6.31 32.64 -9.18
CA ALA A 162 -6.56 33.62 -10.22
C ALA A 162 -5.55 33.45 -11.36
N ILE A 163 -6.04 33.61 -12.59
CA ILE A 163 -5.21 33.66 -13.79
C ILE A 163 -4.76 35.11 -13.98
N THR A 164 -3.48 35.30 -14.33
CA THR A 164 -2.91 36.62 -14.60
C THR A 164 -3.75 37.37 -15.64
N ALA A 165 -3.86 38.69 -15.52
CA ALA A 165 -4.63 39.48 -16.45
C ALA A 165 -4.10 39.34 -17.89
N SER A 166 -4.99 39.64 -18.86
CA SER A 166 -4.61 39.72 -20.27
C SER A 166 -3.43 40.69 -20.48
N PRO A 167 -2.50 40.41 -21.42
CA PRO A 167 -2.53 39.32 -22.40
C PRO A 167 -1.75 38.06 -21.99
N ASN A 168 -1.08 38.07 -20.84
CA ASN A 168 -0.13 37.00 -20.50
C ASN A 168 -0.75 35.83 -19.72
N GLY A 169 -1.97 36.00 -19.21
CA GLY A 169 -2.65 34.95 -18.42
C GLY A 169 -2.90 33.65 -19.17
N ALA A 170 -3.19 33.72 -20.46
CA ALA A 170 -3.42 32.56 -21.31
C ALA A 170 -2.86 32.81 -22.70
N THR A 171 -1.93 31.96 -23.15
CA THR A 171 -1.24 32.12 -24.43
C THR A 171 -1.10 30.78 -25.14
N GLN A 172 -0.94 30.84 -26.46
CA GLN A 172 -0.46 29.72 -27.28
C GLN A 172 0.78 30.17 -28.06
N PRO A 173 1.63 29.23 -28.52
CA PRO A 173 2.67 29.55 -29.49
C PRO A 173 2.09 30.26 -30.72
N ALA A 174 2.86 31.19 -31.29
CA ALA A 174 2.45 31.87 -32.51
C ALA A 174 2.22 30.85 -33.64
N ALA A 175 1.16 31.06 -34.42
CA ALA A 175 0.85 30.19 -35.55
C ALA A 175 1.94 30.29 -36.62
N ALA A 176 2.42 29.14 -37.11
CA ALA A 176 3.37 29.08 -38.21
C ALA A 176 2.63 29.26 -39.54
N ALA A 177 3.15 30.11 -40.43
CA ALA A 177 2.61 30.25 -41.76
C ALA A 177 2.94 29.01 -42.61
N ILE A 178 1.94 28.44 -43.28
CA ILE A 178 2.12 27.33 -44.21
C ILE A 178 2.64 27.91 -45.54
N ALA A 179 3.62 27.25 -46.16
CA ALA A 179 4.18 27.68 -47.43
C ALA A 179 3.09 27.78 -48.51
N ALA A 180 3.32 28.60 -49.54
CA ALA A 180 2.35 28.78 -50.61
C ALA A 180 2.09 27.46 -51.38
N SER A 181 0.93 27.40 -52.04
CA SER A 181 0.59 26.31 -52.95
C SER A 181 1.64 26.15 -54.06
N PRO A 182 1.95 24.93 -54.53
CA PRO A 182 1.32 23.64 -54.16
C PRO A 182 2.07 22.86 -53.07
N ASN A 183 3.17 23.39 -52.54
CA ASN A 183 4.09 22.63 -51.68
C ASN A 183 3.82 22.81 -50.17
N GLY A 184 2.88 23.68 -49.81
CA GLY A 184 2.53 23.95 -48.41
C GLY A 184 1.79 22.79 -47.74
N ALA A 185 0.90 22.12 -48.47
CA ALA A 185 0.17 20.96 -48.01
C ALA A 185 0.13 19.92 -49.11
N THR A 186 0.68 18.73 -48.83
CA THR A 186 0.75 17.61 -49.77
C THR A 186 0.24 16.34 -49.10
N GLU A 187 -0.28 15.40 -49.88
CA GLU A 187 -0.89 14.18 -49.37
C GLU A 187 -0.27 12.93 -50.02
N ASN A 188 -0.05 11.89 -49.21
CA ASN A 188 0.22 10.53 -49.65
C ASN A 188 -0.77 9.57 -48.98
N GLY A 189 -1.82 9.17 -49.70
CA GLY A 189 -2.93 8.41 -49.13
C GLY A 189 -3.72 9.26 -48.13
N PHE A 190 -3.59 8.97 -46.84
CA PHE A 190 -4.18 9.79 -45.76
C PHE A 190 -3.13 10.59 -44.97
N LEU A 191 -1.84 10.37 -45.25
CA LEU A 191 -0.75 11.05 -44.56
C LEU A 191 -0.49 12.40 -45.23
N ILE A 192 -0.76 13.48 -44.51
CA ILE A 192 -0.50 14.84 -44.95
C ILE A 192 0.89 15.26 -44.49
N THR A 193 1.64 15.91 -45.37
CA THR A 193 2.85 16.66 -45.01
C THR A 193 2.55 18.15 -45.16
N ILE A 194 2.72 18.89 -44.07
CA ILE A 194 2.65 20.36 -44.06
C ILE A 194 4.07 20.91 -44.07
N THR A 195 4.34 21.82 -45.00
CA THR A 195 5.57 22.61 -45.05
C THR A 195 5.29 24.02 -44.58
N THR A 196 5.93 24.46 -43.50
CA THR A 196 5.85 25.84 -43.00
C THR A 196 6.98 26.69 -43.57
N SER A 197 6.77 28.01 -43.66
CA SER A 197 7.77 28.95 -44.18
C SER A 197 8.92 29.25 -43.20
N ALA A 198 8.72 28.90 -41.93
CA ALA A 198 9.70 29.02 -40.85
C ALA A 198 9.59 27.82 -39.91
N ALA A 199 10.52 27.70 -38.96
CA ALA A 199 10.50 26.61 -37.99
C ALA A 199 9.21 26.62 -37.16
N HIS A 200 8.48 25.50 -37.12
CA HIS A 200 7.13 25.45 -36.53
C HIS A 200 7.11 25.11 -35.03
N GLY A 201 8.19 24.54 -34.47
CA GLY A 201 8.30 24.23 -33.03
C GLY A 201 7.38 23.12 -32.50
N LEU A 202 6.60 22.49 -33.37
CA LEU A 202 5.74 21.34 -33.05
C LEU A 202 6.57 20.07 -32.81
N SER A 203 6.00 19.12 -32.08
CA SER A 203 6.55 17.79 -31.84
C SER A 203 5.50 16.70 -32.10
N ALA A 204 5.94 15.47 -32.36
CA ALA A 204 5.02 14.33 -32.49
C ALA A 204 4.16 14.17 -31.23
N GLY A 205 2.89 13.84 -31.41
CA GLY A 205 1.88 13.73 -30.36
C GLY A 205 1.16 15.04 -29.99
N GLN A 206 1.68 16.21 -30.37
CA GLN A 206 0.98 17.48 -30.13
C GLN A 206 -0.25 17.63 -31.02
N SER A 207 -1.27 18.34 -30.52
CA SER A 207 -2.41 18.74 -31.34
C SER A 207 -2.12 20.05 -32.09
N VAL A 208 -2.40 20.07 -33.39
CA VAL A 208 -2.22 21.23 -34.28
C VAL A 208 -3.52 21.55 -35.01
N THR A 209 -3.88 22.83 -35.08
CA THR A 209 -4.97 23.33 -35.92
C THR A 209 -4.42 23.88 -37.22
N ILE A 210 -4.92 23.34 -38.34
CA ILE A 210 -4.66 23.78 -39.70
C ILE A 210 -5.85 24.62 -40.15
N ALA A 211 -5.60 25.87 -40.56
CA ALA A 211 -6.65 26.78 -41.00
C ALA A 211 -6.21 27.60 -42.22
N GLY A 212 -7.15 27.89 -43.11
CA GLY A 212 -6.91 28.76 -44.27
C GLY A 212 -6.10 28.13 -45.40
N VAL A 213 -5.85 26.81 -45.38
CA VAL A 213 -5.30 26.10 -46.54
C VAL A 213 -6.36 26.10 -47.64
N GLY A 214 -5.95 26.41 -48.87
CA GLY A 214 -6.87 26.61 -50.00
C GLY A 214 -7.78 25.41 -50.31
N VAL A 215 -7.28 24.18 -50.12
CA VAL A 215 -8.10 22.96 -50.21
C VAL A 215 -8.66 22.64 -48.83
N ALA A 216 -10.00 22.73 -48.69
CA ALA A 216 -10.70 22.63 -47.41
C ALA A 216 -10.41 21.35 -46.62
N GLY A 217 -10.15 20.23 -47.31
CA GLY A 217 -9.86 18.93 -46.70
C GLY A 217 -8.59 18.87 -45.85
N TYR A 218 -7.66 19.83 -45.99
CA TYR A 218 -6.50 19.93 -45.11
C TYR A 218 -6.82 20.62 -43.78
N ASN A 219 -7.89 21.43 -43.70
CA ASN A 219 -8.18 22.21 -42.51
C ASN A 219 -8.84 21.36 -41.42
N GLY A 220 -8.52 21.65 -40.15
CA GLY A 220 -9.01 20.91 -39.00
C GLY A 220 -7.99 20.85 -37.86
N THR A 221 -8.33 20.17 -36.77
CA THR A 221 -7.43 19.94 -35.64
C THR A 221 -7.01 18.48 -35.65
N PHE A 222 -5.70 18.22 -35.67
CA PHE A 222 -5.13 16.88 -35.83
C PHE A 222 -3.96 16.65 -34.88
N PRO A 223 -3.73 15.41 -34.42
CA PRO A 223 -2.48 15.05 -33.76
C PRO A 223 -1.33 14.98 -34.78
N VAL A 224 -0.20 15.59 -34.44
CA VAL A 224 1.05 15.50 -35.21
C VAL A 224 1.61 14.08 -35.10
N VAL A 225 1.81 13.41 -36.23
CA VAL A 225 2.36 12.05 -36.30
C VAL A 225 3.89 12.06 -36.25
N SER A 226 4.52 12.95 -37.02
CA SER A 226 5.99 13.04 -37.07
C SER A 226 6.44 14.46 -37.43
N VAL A 227 7.70 14.77 -37.13
CA VAL A 227 8.34 16.05 -37.48
C VAL A 227 9.64 15.74 -38.24
N PRO A 228 9.58 15.51 -39.56
CA PRO A 228 10.76 15.13 -40.34
C PRO A 228 11.85 16.21 -40.37
N THR A 229 11.47 17.50 -40.31
CA THR A 229 12.41 18.63 -40.26
C THR A 229 11.83 19.76 -39.42
N THR A 230 12.60 20.82 -39.14
CA THR A 230 12.08 21.98 -38.38
C THR A 230 10.95 22.74 -39.09
N THR A 231 10.80 22.57 -40.41
CA THR A 231 9.78 23.22 -41.24
C THR A 231 8.77 22.25 -41.83
N GLN A 232 8.80 20.96 -41.44
CA GLN A 232 7.87 19.96 -41.94
C GLN A 232 7.38 19.07 -40.82
N PHE A 233 6.07 18.85 -40.78
CA PHE A 233 5.43 17.87 -39.92
C PHE A 233 4.33 17.13 -40.68
N THR A 234 3.92 15.99 -40.14
CA THR A 234 2.88 15.15 -40.74
C THR A 234 1.70 14.93 -39.81
N TYR A 235 0.51 14.75 -40.37
CA TYR A 235 -0.69 14.29 -39.65
C TYR A 235 -1.55 13.39 -40.56
N ILE A 236 -2.57 12.74 -40.00
CA ILE A 236 -3.51 11.91 -40.77
C ILE A 236 -4.81 12.69 -41.01
N ALA A 237 -5.19 12.90 -42.26
CA ALA A 237 -6.47 13.54 -42.62
C ALA A 237 -7.64 12.55 -42.59
N GLY A 238 -8.87 13.08 -42.48
CA GLY A 238 -10.10 12.30 -42.56
C GLY A 238 -10.55 11.96 -43.98
N ALA A 239 -9.84 12.46 -45.00
CA ALA A 239 -10.12 12.24 -46.42
C ALA A 239 -8.80 11.90 -47.15
N SER A 240 -8.92 11.34 -48.37
CA SER A 240 -7.81 11.10 -49.29
C SER A 240 -8.15 11.62 -50.69
N GLY A 241 -7.14 11.82 -51.53
CA GLY A 241 -7.28 12.36 -52.89
C GLY A 241 -7.32 13.90 -52.93
N LEU A 242 -6.76 14.57 -51.92
CA LEU A 242 -6.67 16.02 -51.83
C LEU A 242 -5.60 16.53 -52.82
N ALA A 243 -5.98 17.50 -53.64
CA ALA A 243 -5.04 18.17 -54.53
C ALA A 243 -4.02 18.99 -53.71
N ALA A 244 -2.76 18.98 -54.15
CA ALA A 244 -1.68 19.74 -53.52
C ALA A 244 -2.05 21.23 -53.34
N SER A 245 -1.73 21.79 -52.18
CA SER A 245 -2.22 23.11 -51.75
C SER A 245 -1.20 23.86 -50.90
N GLY A 246 -1.62 24.93 -50.26
CA GLY A 246 -0.79 25.71 -49.35
C GLY A 246 -1.49 27.01 -48.93
N GLY A 247 -0.71 27.88 -48.30
CA GLY A 247 -1.24 29.05 -47.60
C GLY A 247 -1.95 28.67 -46.29
N GLY A 248 -2.35 29.68 -45.52
CA GLY A 248 -2.95 29.49 -44.20
C GLY A 248 -1.92 29.33 -43.09
N THR A 249 -2.35 28.72 -41.98
CA THR A 249 -1.58 28.61 -40.75
C THR A 249 -1.66 27.23 -40.13
N ALA A 250 -0.58 26.85 -39.45
CA ALA A 250 -0.49 25.71 -38.55
C ALA A 250 -0.24 26.23 -37.14
N ALA A 251 -1.19 26.02 -36.23
CA ALA A 251 -1.13 26.57 -34.87
C ALA A 251 -1.19 25.46 -33.82
N SER A 252 -0.26 25.47 -32.87
CA SER A 252 -0.27 24.54 -31.74
C SER A 252 -1.50 24.79 -30.86
N ALA A 253 -2.17 23.73 -30.43
CA ALA A 253 -3.25 23.81 -29.46
C ALA A 253 -2.76 23.79 -28.00
N THR A 254 -1.44 23.73 -27.77
CA THR A 254 -0.85 23.81 -26.43
C THR A 254 -1.06 25.20 -25.86
N ALA A 255 -1.93 25.31 -24.87
CA ALA A 255 -2.15 26.53 -24.10
C ALA A 255 -1.23 26.54 -22.87
N THR A 256 -0.61 27.68 -22.61
CA THR A 256 0.11 27.99 -21.37
C THR A 256 -0.73 28.95 -20.56
N ILE A 257 -1.05 28.58 -19.33
CA ILE A 257 -1.74 29.43 -18.36
C ILE A 257 -0.74 29.92 -17.33
N GLN A 258 -0.74 31.22 -17.09
CA GLN A 258 -0.02 31.87 -16.01
C GLN A 258 -0.99 32.21 -14.87
N THR A 259 -0.73 31.70 -13.68
CA THR A 259 -1.48 32.04 -12.46
C THR A 259 -0.79 33.17 -11.68
N THR A 260 -1.57 33.91 -10.89
CA THR A 260 -1.03 35.02 -10.07
C THR A 260 -0.26 34.57 -8.83
N ALA A 261 -0.35 33.28 -8.50
CA ALA A 261 0.30 32.66 -7.34
C ALA A 261 0.64 31.19 -7.66
N ALA A 262 1.45 30.57 -6.80
CA ALA A 262 1.80 29.16 -6.93
C ALA A 262 0.56 28.27 -6.86
N HIS A 263 0.38 27.38 -7.84
CA HIS A 263 -0.89 26.66 -8.01
C HIS A 263 -0.92 25.23 -7.46
N GLY A 264 0.23 24.58 -7.29
CA GLY A 264 0.30 23.21 -6.76
C GLY A 264 -0.24 22.10 -7.68
N PHE A 265 -0.84 22.43 -8.84
CA PHE A 265 -1.18 21.46 -9.88
C PHE A 265 0.02 20.62 -10.35
N VAL A 266 -0.27 19.41 -10.83
CA VAL A 266 0.69 18.43 -11.35
C VAL A 266 0.26 17.92 -12.72
N ALA A 267 1.19 17.40 -13.52
CA ALA A 267 0.86 16.78 -14.81
C ALA A 267 -0.11 15.59 -14.63
N GLY A 268 -1.06 15.45 -15.56
CA GLY A 268 -2.12 14.44 -15.55
C GLY A 268 -3.36 14.82 -14.74
N GLN A 269 -3.30 15.79 -13.83
CA GLN A 269 -4.47 16.28 -13.10
C GLN A 269 -5.42 17.05 -14.03
N LEU A 270 -6.73 16.96 -13.79
CA LEU A 270 -7.73 17.82 -14.42
C LEU A 270 -7.82 19.19 -13.73
N VAL A 271 -7.85 20.26 -14.53
CA VAL A 271 -8.05 21.64 -14.10
C VAL A 271 -9.18 22.25 -14.90
N THR A 272 -10.07 22.98 -14.23
CA THR A 272 -11.11 23.78 -14.86
C THR A 272 -10.66 25.24 -14.93
N THR A 273 -10.55 25.76 -16.13
CA THR A 273 -10.33 27.18 -16.41
C THR A 273 -11.65 27.85 -16.76
N SER A 274 -11.92 29.01 -16.15
CA SER A 274 -13.17 29.76 -16.37
C SER A 274 -12.94 31.26 -16.30
N GLY A 275 -13.72 32.03 -17.06
CA GLY A 275 -13.67 33.49 -17.07
C GLY A 275 -12.49 34.10 -17.83
N ILE A 276 -11.69 33.30 -18.55
CA ILE A 276 -10.68 33.82 -19.48
C ILE A 276 -11.40 34.47 -20.67
N GLY A 277 -10.98 35.68 -21.07
CA GLY A 277 -11.67 36.45 -22.10
C GLY A 277 -11.82 35.74 -23.45
N VAL A 278 -10.83 34.95 -23.87
CA VAL A 278 -10.93 34.10 -25.06
C VAL A 278 -11.52 32.75 -24.68
N ALA A 279 -12.74 32.48 -25.16
CA ALA A 279 -13.54 31.31 -24.77
C ALA A 279 -12.85 29.96 -24.97
N GLY A 280 -11.96 29.85 -25.98
CA GLY A 280 -11.23 28.61 -26.28
C GLY A 280 -10.26 28.14 -25.20
N TYR A 281 -9.92 28.99 -24.23
CA TYR A 281 -9.13 28.59 -23.05
C TYR A 281 -9.99 28.12 -21.87
N ASN A 282 -11.31 28.26 -21.90
CA ASN A 282 -12.19 27.85 -20.80
C ASN A 282 -12.68 26.41 -21.00
N GLY A 283 -12.75 25.65 -19.92
CA GLY A 283 -13.14 24.24 -19.94
C GLY A 283 -12.39 23.43 -18.89
N THR A 284 -12.61 22.11 -18.87
CA THR A 284 -11.85 21.18 -18.02
C THR A 284 -10.83 20.44 -18.88
N PHE A 285 -9.55 20.63 -18.57
CA PHE A 285 -8.43 20.07 -19.34
C PHE A 285 -7.49 19.30 -18.44
N ALA A 286 -6.85 18.26 -18.99
CA ALA A 286 -5.73 17.60 -18.34
C ALA A 286 -4.47 18.46 -18.46
N VAL A 287 -3.80 18.69 -17.33
CA VAL A 287 -2.51 19.38 -17.29
C VAL A 287 -1.47 18.51 -18.00
N THR A 288 -0.88 19.02 -19.08
CA THR A 288 0.15 18.29 -19.84
C THR A 288 1.53 18.45 -19.24
N ALA A 289 1.85 19.62 -18.70
CA ALA A 289 3.12 19.90 -18.03
C ALA A 289 2.98 21.09 -17.07
N VAL A 290 3.89 21.17 -16.10
CA VAL A 290 4.01 22.28 -15.14
C VAL A 290 5.43 22.84 -15.26
N PRO A 291 5.66 23.83 -16.15
CA PRO A 291 7.00 24.41 -16.34
C PRO A 291 7.62 25.00 -15.06
N ASP A 292 6.80 25.64 -14.23
CA ASP A 292 7.19 26.19 -12.92
C ASP A 292 5.97 26.31 -11.99
N SER A 293 6.14 26.88 -10.79
CA SER A 293 5.07 26.97 -9.80
C SER A 293 3.87 27.84 -10.20
N THR A 294 4.04 28.72 -11.19
CA THR A 294 3.02 29.69 -11.66
C THR A 294 2.57 29.45 -13.10
N HIS A 295 3.11 28.42 -13.77
CA HIS A 295 2.75 28.08 -15.13
C HIS A 295 2.39 26.61 -15.24
N PHE A 296 1.27 26.35 -15.92
CA PHE A 296 0.91 25.02 -16.37
C PHE A 296 0.45 25.07 -17.83
N THR A 297 0.53 23.92 -18.50
CA THR A 297 0.09 23.77 -19.88
C THR A 297 -1.02 22.74 -19.99
N PHE A 298 -1.87 22.89 -20.99
CA PHE A 298 -2.83 21.87 -21.41
C PHE A 298 -3.06 21.94 -22.92
N THR A 299 -3.73 20.93 -23.48
CA THR A 299 -4.18 20.97 -24.88
C THR A 299 -5.57 21.58 -24.96
N ALA A 300 -5.69 22.78 -25.51
CA ALA A 300 -6.98 23.41 -25.79
C ALA A 300 -7.69 22.72 -26.96
N THR A 301 -8.99 22.96 -27.13
CA THR A 301 -9.77 22.37 -28.23
C THR A 301 -9.31 22.80 -29.62
N THR A 302 -8.72 24.01 -29.73
CA THR A 302 -8.26 24.61 -30.98
C THR A 302 -6.95 25.37 -30.76
N GLY A 303 -6.06 25.31 -31.75
CA GLY A 303 -4.86 26.14 -31.83
C GLY A 303 -5.10 27.49 -32.52
N GLY A 304 -4.18 28.44 -32.32
CA GLY A 304 -4.24 29.78 -32.89
C GLY A 304 -5.12 30.75 -32.09
N LEU A 305 -5.38 30.45 -30.81
CA LEU A 305 -6.09 31.35 -29.92
C LEU A 305 -5.25 32.61 -29.65
N GLY A 306 -5.90 33.78 -29.68
CA GLY A 306 -5.25 35.04 -29.30
C GLY A 306 -4.82 35.02 -27.83
N ALA A 307 -3.83 35.85 -27.49
CA ALA A 307 -3.40 36.04 -26.11
C ALA A 307 -4.54 36.62 -25.25
N SER A 308 -4.67 36.15 -24.00
CA SER A 308 -5.78 36.49 -23.12
C SER A 308 -5.36 36.40 -21.65
N GLY A 309 -6.33 36.48 -20.74
CA GLY A 309 -6.10 36.32 -19.30
C GLY A 309 -7.31 36.73 -18.50
N GLY A 310 -7.12 36.79 -17.18
CA GLY A 310 -8.19 36.92 -16.20
C GLY A 310 -8.95 35.61 -15.99
N GLY A 311 -9.85 35.60 -15.01
CA GLY A 311 -10.58 34.40 -14.61
C GLY A 311 -9.83 33.56 -13.57
N THR A 312 -10.17 32.28 -13.50
CA THR A 312 -9.66 31.34 -12.49
C THR A 312 -9.26 30.01 -13.10
N ALA A 313 -8.28 29.36 -12.47
CA ALA A 313 -7.95 27.96 -12.65
C ALA A 313 -8.25 27.23 -11.34
N ALA A 314 -9.08 26.19 -11.40
CA ALA A 314 -9.49 25.41 -10.24
C ALA A 314 -9.16 23.93 -10.44
N ALA A 315 -8.72 23.24 -9.38
CA ALA A 315 -8.59 21.79 -9.41
C ALA A 315 -9.96 21.16 -9.71
N ALA A 316 -10.00 20.24 -10.68
CA ALA A 316 -11.22 19.52 -11.04
C ALA A 316 -11.15 18.07 -10.54
N GLY A 317 -12.30 17.51 -10.22
CA GLY A 317 -12.44 16.10 -9.87
C GLY A 317 -13.78 15.53 -10.33
N SER A 318 -14.08 14.32 -9.89
CA SER A 318 -15.22 13.55 -10.37
C SER A 318 -16.23 13.19 -9.29
N VAL A 319 -16.09 13.74 -8.08
CA VAL A 319 -17.07 13.54 -7.01
C VAL A 319 -18.41 14.16 -7.46
N SER A 320 -19.49 13.38 -7.40
CA SER A 320 -20.84 13.85 -7.71
C SER A 320 -21.34 14.84 -6.66
N PRO A 321 -22.25 15.76 -6.99
CA PRO A 321 -22.89 16.58 -5.97
C PRO A 321 -23.78 15.74 -5.04
N GLY A 322 -23.83 16.10 -3.76
CA GLY A 322 -24.70 15.47 -2.76
C GLY A 322 -23.99 15.03 -1.49
N VAL A 323 -24.74 14.43 -0.56
CA VAL A 323 -24.16 13.91 0.70
C VAL A 323 -23.47 12.59 0.42
N HIS A 324 -22.19 12.52 0.70
CA HIS A 324 -21.40 11.29 0.65
C HIS A 324 -20.94 10.91 2.05
N GLN A 325 -20.60 9.63 2.23
CA GLN A 325 -20.10 9.10 3.49
C GLN A 325 -18.70 8.51 3.32
N VAL A 326 -17.88 8.59 4.37
CA VAL A 326 -16.52 8.02 4.40
C VAL A 326 -16.25 7.30 5.70
N CYS A 327 -15.58 6.15 5.62
CA CYS A 327 -15.04 5.45 6.78
C CYS A 327 -13.64 4.92 6.48
N VAL A 328 -12.93 4.51 7.54
CA VAL A 328 -11.59 3.92 7.43
C VAL A 328 -11.60 2.48 7.92
N ILE A 329 -10.88 1.61 7.22
CA ILE A 329 -10.59 0.23 7.64
C ILE A 329 -9.09 0.13 7.92
N PHE A 330 -8.69 -0.53 9.01
CA PHE A 330 -7.29 -0.87 9.24
C PHE A 330 -6.95 -2.20 8.58
N GLN A 331 -5.79 -2.25 7.95
CA GLN A 331 -5.14 -3.47 7.51
C GLN A 331 -4.00 -3.81 8.46
N THR A 332 -4.06 -4.97 9.09
CA THR A 332 -3.01 -5.42 10.01
C THR A 332 -1.91 -6.18 9.28
N ARG A 333 -0.74 -6.33 9.90
CA ARG A 333 0.38 -7.11 9.37
C ARG A 333 0.02 -8.57 9.08
N GLN A 334 -1.03 -9.09 9.72
CA GLN A 334 -1.56 -10.44 9.45
C GLN A 334 -2.47 -10.52 8.22
N GLY A 335 -2.69 -9.40 7.52
CA GLY A 335 -3.61 -9.30 6.39
C GLY A 335 -5.09 -9.17 6.78
N TYR A 336 -5.40 -8.98 8.07
CA TYR A 336 -6.78 -8.80 8.53
C TYR A 336 -7.28 -7.39 8.23
N LEU A 337 -8.50 -7.29 7.72
CA LEU A 337 -9.23 -6.03 7.56
C LEU A 337 -10.20 -5.86 8.72
N THR A 338 -10.05 -4.78 9.47
CA THR A 338 -10.88 -4.52 10.66
C THR A 338 -12.30 -4.10 10.29
N LYS A 339 -13.19 -4.09 11.30
CA LYS A 339 -14.46 -3.39 11.16
C LYS A 339 -14.18 -1.92 10.77
N PRO A 340 -14.96 -1.32 9.85
CA PRO A 340 -14.80 0.09 9.53
C PRO A 340 -15.02 1.01 10.73
N SER A 341 -14.43 2.19 10.67
CA SER A 341 -14.72 3.28 11.60
C SER A 341 -16.20 3.69 11.56
N PRO A 342 -16.71 4.44 12.56
CA PRO A 342 -17.90 5.22 12.37
C PRO A 342 -17.79 6.05 11.07
N ALA A 343 -18.85 6.06 10.26
CA ALA A 343 -18.87 6.82 9.03
C ALA A 343 -19.08 8.31 9.33
N THR A 344 -18.32 9.16 8.65
CA THR A 344 -18.55 10.60 8.60
C THR A 344 -19.21 10.97 7.29
N SER A 345 -19.87 12.12 7.23
CA SER A 345 -20.56 12.58 6.02
C SER A 345 -20.07 13.97 5.63
N TRP A 346 -20.02 14.23 4.33
CA TRP A 346 -19.80 15.57 3.79
C TRP A 346 -20.72 15.82 2.60
N THR A 347 -21.11 17.07 2.39
CA THR A 347 -21.91 17.46 1.22
C THR A 347 -20.97 17.97 0.14
N ALA A 348 -20.78 17.18 -0.91
CA ALA A 348 -19.98 17.55 -2.05
C ALA A 348 -20.74 18.52 -2.97
N SER A 349 -20.05 19.55 -3.45
CA SER A 349 -20.58 20.50 -4.45
C SER A 349 -20.58 19.96 -5.88
N GLY A 350 -19.91 18.82 -6.11
CA GLY A 350 -19.78 18.19 -7.41
C GLY A 350 -18.58 18.69 -8.22
N GLY A 351 -18.02 17.84 -9.08
CA GLY A 351 -16.94 18.20 -10.01
C GLY A 351 -15.59 18.51 -9.34
N LYS A 352 -15.41 18.13 -8.08
CA LYS A 352 -14.21 18.38 -7.27
C LYS A 352 -13.58 17.07 -6.78
N ARG A 353 -12.37 17.19 -6.23
CA ARG A 353 -11.70 16.13 -5.46
C ARG A 353 -12.09 16.24 -3.98
N ALA A 354 -11.88 15.17 -3.22
CA ALA A 354 -12.16 15.14 -1.79
C ALA A 354 -10.86 15.21 -1.00
N VAL A 355 -10.72 16.19 -0.12
CA VAL A 355 -9.62 16.25 0.84
C VAL A 355 -10.05 15.52 2.10
N VAL A 356 -9.34 14.45 2.42
CA VAL A 356 -9.58 13.62 3.60
C VAL A 356 -8.50 13.91 4.62
N THR A 357 -8.88 14.36 5.81
CA THR A 357 -7.99 14.67 6.93
C THR A 357 -8.39 13.90 8.19
N ASN A 358 -7.60 13.99 9.26
CA ASN A 358 -7.84 13.27 10.51
C ASN A 358 -8.03 11.76 10.30
N ILE A 359 -7.31 11.19 9.32
CA ILE A 359 -7.36 9.77 9.04
C ILE A 359 -6.81 9.03 10.27
N PRO A 360 -7.61 8.17 10.93
CA PRO A 360 -7.17 7.49 12.13
C PRO A 360 -5.89 6.68 11.90
N THR A 361 -5.05 6.64 12.92
CA THR A 361 -3.92 5.70 13.03
C THR A 361 -4.27 4.62 14.03
N GLY A 362 -3.75 3.42 13.80
CA GLY A 362 -3.97 2.26 14.66
C GLY A 362 -2.75 1.92 15.52
N PRO A 363 -2.84 0.86 16.34
CA PRO A 363 -1.69 0.29 17.04
C PRO A 363 -0.59 -0.14 16.07
N SER A 364 0.59 -0.48 16.61
CA SER A 364 1.78 -0.82 15.82
C SER A 364 1.62 -2.00 14.85
N ASN A 365 0.60 -2.84 15.04
CA ASN A 365 0.29 -3.96 14.16
C ASN A 365 -0.48 -3.56 12.89
N VAL A 366 -0.98 -2.33 12.80
CA VAL A 366 -1.57 -1.77 11.59
C VAL A 366 -0.47 -1.34 10.63
N VAL A 367 -0.54 -1.83 9.39
CA VAL A 367 0.47 -1.60 8.33
C VAL A 367 -0.11 -0.86 7.12
N GLY A 368 -1.42 -0.77 7.03
CA GLY A 368 -2.10 -0.05 5.96
C GLY A 368 -3.52 0.32 6.38
N ARG A 369 -4.14 1.20 5.60
CA ARG A 369 -5.47 1.75 5.87
C ARG A 369 -6.22 1.94 4.57
N ILE A 370 -7.52 1.70 4.60
CA ILE A 370 -8.38 1.81 3.42
C ILE A 370 -9.45 2.85 3.71
N LEU A 371 -9.54 3.86 2.85
CA LEU A 371 -10.64 4.82 2.80
C LEU A 371 -11.76 4.23 1.96
N CYS A 372 -12.94 4.10 2.55
CA CYS A 372 -14.12 3.63 1.85
C CYS A 372 -15.12 4.78 1.72
N PHE A 373 -15.66 4.96 0.53
CA PHE A 373 -16.60 6.02 0.19
C PHE A 373 -17.96 5.44 -0.21
N ALA A 374 -19.03 6.15 0.12
CA ALA A 374 -20.34 5.91 -0.44
C ALA A 374 -20.61 6.86 -1.63
N GLY A 375 -21.45 6.42 -2.58
CA GLY A 375 -22.02 7.33 -3.58
C GLY A 375 -22.95 8.37 -2.94
N ALA A 376 -23.32 9.42 -3.67
CA ALA A 376 -24.20 10.47 -3.17
C ALA A 376 -25.55 9.89 -2.72
N GLY A 377 -25.94 10.11 -1.46
CA GLY A 377 -27.15 9.56 -0.83
C GLY A 377 -27.16 8.04 -0.68
N GLY A 378 -26.05 7.36 -0.98
CA GLY A 378 -25.94 5.90 -0.95
C GLY A 378 -25.56 5.36 0.42
N ALA A 379 -25.85 4.08 0.64
CA ALA A 379 -25.48 3.34 1.87
C ALA A 379 -24.36 2.30 1.63
N SER A 380 -23.98 2.07 0.38
CA SER A 380 -22.94 1.09 0.01
C SER A 380 -21.57 1.76 -0.07
N PHE A 381 -20.63 1.26 0.71
CA PHE A 381 -19.25 1.72 0.72
C PHE A 381 -18.40 0.90 -0.25
N PHE A 382 -17.54 1.60 -1.00
CA PHE A 382 -16.57 1.00 -1.90
C PHE A 382 -15.22 1.69 -1.77
N TYR A 383 -14.17 1.00 -2.20
CA TYR A 383 -12.85 1.59 -2.41
C TYR A 383 -12.30 1.08 -3.73
N THR A 384 -11.37 1.82 -4.30
CA THR A 384 -10.62 1.39 -5.49
C THR A 384 -9.20 1.05 -5.07
N GLY A 385 -8.64 -0.01 -5.66
CA GLY A 385 -7.27 -0.45 -5.38
C GLY A 385 -6.21 0.46 -6.03
N SER A 386 -4.96 0.30 -5.60
CA SER A 386 -3.79 1.02 -6.11
C SER A 386 -3.25 0.40 -7.43
N GLY A 387 -4.08 0.38 -8.48
CA GLY A 387 -3.69 -0.14 -9.81
C GLY A 387 -3.39 0.97 -10.83
N SER A 388 -2.46 0.72 -11.76
CA SER A 388 -2.07 1.60 -12.89
C SER A 388 -3.13 1.72 -14.01
N THR A 389 -4.41 1.84 -13.66
CA THR A 389 -5.48 2.12 -14.63
C THR A 389 -6.07 3.50 -14.37
N LEU A 390 -6.89 3.99 -15.30
CA LEU A 390 -7.56 5.30 -15.27
C LEU A 390 -8.32 5.62 -13.95
N PHE A 391 -8.49 4.63 -13.07
CA PHE A 391 -9.06 4.73 -11.72
C PHE A 391 -8.05 4.33 -10.63
N SER A 392 -6.80 4.82 -10.70
CA SER A 392 -5.84 4.67 -9.62
C SER A 392 -6.29 5.52 -8.43
N GLY A 393 -7.12 4.96 -7.56
CA GLY A 393 -7.59 5.65 -6.38
C GLY A 393 -6.54 5.64 -5.28
N ASN A 394 -6.35 6.80 -4.66
CA ASN A 394 -5.55 6.97 -3.44
C ASN A 394 -6.26 6.44 -2.17
N MET A 395 -7.22 5.52 -2.35
CA MET A 395 -8.06 5.01 -1.26
C MET A 395 -7.35 3.96 -0.40
N VAL A 396 -6.24 3.38 -0.87
CA VAL A 396 -5.41 2.46 -0.10
C VAL A 396 -4.13 3.17 0.31
N ILE A 397 -3.94 3.32 1.61
CA ILE A 397 -2.80 3.99 2.24
C ILE A 397 -1.88 2.91 2.81
N SER A 398 -0.66 2.80 2.29
CA SER A 398 0.28 1.72 2.62
C SER A 398 1.14 2.00 3.86
N ASP A 399 0.62 2.80 4.78
CA ASP A 399 1.29 3.19 6.02
C ASP A 399 0.29 3.38 7.16
N ASN A 400 0.80 3.60 8.38
CA ASN A 400 0.02 3.91 9.58
C ASN A 400 0.35 5.31 10.15
N THR A 401 0.74 6.26 9.30
CA THR A 401 1.21 7.60 9.71
C THR A 401 0.56 8.74 8.94
N THR A 402 0.21 8.56 7.67
CA THR A 402 -0.42 9.58 6.82
C THR A 402 -1.80 9.97 7.36
N THR A 403 -1.99 11.20 7.82
CA THR A 403 -3.28 11.66 8.39
C THR A 403 -4.12 12.51 7.42
N SER A 404 -3.61 12.78 6.22
CA SER A 404 -4.25 13.61 5.20
C SER A 404 -3.92 13.16 3.78
N ILE A 405 -4.90 13.23 2.87
CA ILE A 405 -4.76 12.91 1.44
C ILE A 405 -5.83 13.65 0.60
N THR A 406 -5.61 13.77 -0.71
CA THR A 406 -6.55 14.38 -1.69
C THR A 406 -6.84 13.42 -2.83
#